data_AF-A0A0J6F6S8-F1
#
_entry.id   AF-A0A0J6F6S8-F1
#
_cell.length_a   1.000
_cell.length_b   1.000
_cell.length_c   1.000
_cell.angle_alpha   90.00
_cell.angle_beta   90.00
_cell.angle_gamma   90.00
#
_symmetry.space_group_name_H-M   'P 1'
#
loop_
_entity.id
_entity.type
_entity.pdbx_description
1 polymer ?
#
loop_
_entity_poly.entity_id
_entity_poly.type
_entity_poly.pdbx_seq_one_letter_code
_entity_poly.pdbx_strand_id
1 'polypeptide(L)'
;MDINTRIEELQRQLKEAERRAEQAEGIAENAKARAEEAEHLRENERRLRQALENRINLTTFETFLRSCHEYITVPLNIQPKKSKTTKGSITAPTGRYCPTTLRRWTDFPRLRNELFNRHQGWRPRSD
;
A
#
# COMPACT_ATOMS: atom_id res chain seq x y z
N MET A 1 -48.36 -54.22 -23.08
CA MET A 1 -47.03 -53.58 -23.02
C MET A 1 -46.02 -54.69 -22.85
N ASP A 2 -45.02 -54.73 -23.71
CA ASP A 2 -44.04 -55.81 -23.76
C ASP A 2 -43.01 -55.65 -22.63
N ILE A 3 -42.68 -56.76 -21.95
CA ILE A 3 -41.80 -56.75 -20.76
C ILE A 3 -40.41 -56.22 -21.11
N ASN A 4 -39.96 -56.52 -22.34
CA ASN A 4 -38.68 -56.06 -22.86
C ASN A 4 -38.61 -54.52 -22.97
N THR A 5 -39.69 -53.87 -23.42
CA THR A 5 -39.74 -52.40 -23.50
C THR A 5 -39.63 -51.74 -22.13
N ARG A 6 -40.17 -52.38 -21.09
CA ARG A 6 -40.08 -51.87 -19.71
C ARG A 6 -38.67 -52.00 -19.13
N ILE A 7 -37.96 -53.08 -19.47
CA ILE A 7 -36.57 -53.29 -19.06
C ILE A 7 -35.66 -52.24 -19.72
N GLU A 8 -35.84 -51.96 -21.00
CA GLU A 8 -35.08 -50.92 -21.73
C GLU A 8 -35.30 -49.52 -21.16
N GLU A 9 -36.55 -49.15 -20.82
CA GLU A 9 -36.86 -47.89 -20.14
C GLU A 9 -36.16 -47.77 -18.79
N LEU A 10 -36.19 -48.83 -17.97
CA LEU A 10 -35.53 -48.86 -16.66
C LEU A 10 -34.01 -48.74 -16.78
N GLN A 11 -33.41 -49.42 -17.76
CA GLN A 11 -31.97 -49.30 -18.04
C GLN A 11 -31.60 -47.88 -18.47
N ARG A 12 -32.43 -47.24 -19.30
CA ARG A 12 -32.23 -45.85 -19.72
C ARG A 12 -32.35 -44.88 -18.53
N GLN A 13 -33.32 -45.09 -17.65
CA GLN A 13 -33.50 -44.28 -16.44
C GLN A 13 -32.33 -44.42 -15.47
N LEU A 14 -31.81 -45.64 -15.26
CA LEU A 14 -30.63 -45.88 -14.44
C LEU A 14 -29.40 -45.15 -15.00
N LYS A 15 -29.16 -45.27 -16.31
CA LYS A 15 -28.02 -44.60 -16.97
C LYS A 15 -28.12 -43.07 -16.91
N GLU A 16 -29.33 -42.52 -17.03
CA GLU A 16 -29.55 -41.08 -16.83
C GLU A 16 -29.36 -40.64 -15.38
N ALA A 17 -29.77 -41.47 -14.42
CA ALA A 17 -29.58 -41.20 -12.99
C ALA A 17 -28.08 -41.24 -12.61
N GLU A 18 -27.33 -42.22 -13.10
CA GLU A 18 -25.87 -42.30 -12.92
C GLU A 18 -25.17 -41.08 -13.51
N ARG A 19 -25.51 -40.70 -14.75
CA ARG A 19 -24.93 -39.50 -15.38
C ARG A 19 -25.24 -38.22 -14.58
N ARG A 20 -26.43 -38.11 -13.98
CA ARG A 20 -26.78 -36.97 -13.12
C ARG A 20 -26.02 -36.99 -11.80
N ALA A 21 -25.81 -38.17 -11.21
CA ALA A 21 -25.03 -38.32 -9.99
C ALA A 21 -23.56 -37.93 -10.22
N GLU A 22 -22.95 -38.41 -11.30
CA GLU A 22 -21.57 -38.07 -11.68
C GLU A 22 -21.41 -36.57 -11.96
N GLN A 23 -22.39 -35.95 -12.64
CA GLN A 23 -22.39 -34.49 -12.84
C GLN A 23 -22.53 -33.72 -11.53
N ALA A 24 -23.39 -34.17 -10.62
CA ALA A 24 -23.56 -33.53 -9.31
C ALA A 24 -22.29 -33.64 -8.46
N GLU A 25 -21.61 -34.79 -8.51
CA GLU A 25 -20.34 -35.02 -7.83
C GLU A 25 -19.23 -34.11 -8.38
N GLY A 26 -19.09 -34.02 -9.71
CA GLY A 26 -18.12 -33.12 -10.34
C GLY A 26 -18.37 -31.64 -10.02
N ILE A 27 -19.64 -31.22 -9.91
CA ILE A 27 -19.98 -29.85 -9.46
C ILE A 27 -19.60 -29.64 -7.99
N ALA A 28 -19.87 -30.62 -7.13
CA ALA A 28 -19.56 -30.55 -5.71
C ALA A 28 -18.03 -30.50 -5.47
N GLU A 29 -17.26 -31.27 -6.21
CA GLU A 29 -15.80 -31.29 -6.12
C GLU A 29 -15.19 -29.96 -6.59
N ASN A 30 -15.66 -29.42 -7.73
CA ASN A 30 -15.22 -28.11 -8.21
C ASN A 30 -15.61 -26.98 -7.24
N ALA A 31 -16.78 -27.05 -6.62
CA ALA A 31 -17.21 -26.09 -5.60
C ALA A 31 -16.31 -26.15 -4.35
N LYS A 32 -15.90 -27.35 -3.91
CA LYS A 32 -14.94 -27.52 -2.81
C LYS A 32 -13.57 -26.96 -3.16
N ALA A 33 -13.02 -27.30 -4.32
CA ALA A 33 -11.72 -26.80 -4.77
C ALA A 33 -11.68 -25.27 -4.82
N ARG A 34 -12.75 -24.62 -5.32
CA ARG A 34 -12.88 -23.16 -5.32
C ARG A 34 -12.97 -22.56 -3.91
N ALA A 35 -13.64 -23.24 -2.99
CA ALA A 35 -13.74 -22.79 -1.60
C ALA A 35 -12.37 -22.83 -0.90
N GLU A 36 -11.62 -23.92 -1.10
CA GLU A 36 -10.26 -24.09 -0.57
C GLU A 36 -9.29 -23.05 -1.14
N GLU A 37 -9.35 -22.79 -2.45
CA GLU A 37 -8.52 -21.75 -3.09
C GLU A 37 -8.85 -20.36 -2.55
N ALA A 38 -10.14 -20.05 -2.37
CA ALA A 38 -10.57 -18.78 -1.79
C ALA A 38 -10.14 -18.63 -0.33
N GLU A 39 -10.16 -19.70 0.46
CA GLU A 39 -9.67 -19.70 1.84
C GLU A 39 -8.16 -19.47 1.89
N HIS A 40 -7.40 -20.20 1.06
CA HIS A 40 -5.96 -20.03 0.96
C HIS A 40 -5.56 -18.61 0.53
N LEU A 41 -6.29 -18.01 -0.41
CA LEU A 41 -6.07 -16.63 -0.83
C LEU A 41 -6.33 -15.65 0.31
N ARG A 42 -7.41 -15.83 1.07
CA ARG A 42 -7.73 -15.01 2.26
C ARG A 42 -6.67 -15.14 3.35
N GLU A 43 -6.17 -16.35 3.59
CA GLU A 43 -5.11 -16.56 4.57
C GLU A 43 -3.81 -15.88 4.13
N ASN A 44 -3.44 -16.00 2.86
CA ASN A 44 -2.26 -15.35 2.31
C ASN A 44 -2.37 -13.82 2.38
N GLU A 45 -3.54 -13.24 2.04
CA GLU A 45 -3.78 -11.81 2.20
C GLU A 45 -3.66 -11.38 3.66
N ARG A 46 -4.23 -12.14 4.60
CA ARG A 46 -4.12 -11.86 6.04
C ARG A 46 -2.66 -11.89 6.51
N ARG A 47 -1.89 -12.89 6.08
CA ARG A 47 -0.46 -13.00 6.40
C ARG A 47 0.33 -11.82 5.82
N LEU A 48 0.04 -11.42 4.59
CA LEU A 48 0.69 -10.27 3.96
C LEU A 48 0.36 -8.96 4.69
N ARG A 49 -0.91 -8.76 5.06
CA ARG A 49 -1.34 -7.60 5.86
C ARG A 49 -0.64 -7.56 7.21
N GLN A 50 -0.60 -8.67 7.95
CA GLN A 50 0.11 -8.77 9.22
C GLN A 50 1.62 -8.52 9.06
N ALA A 51 2.24 -9.03 8.00
CA ALA A 51 3.66 -8.78 7.72
C ALA A 51 3.93 -7.30 7.38
N LEU A 52 3.01 -6.65 6.65
CA LEU A 52 3.07 -5.22 6.37
C LEU A 52 2.85 -4.40 7.64
N GLU A 53 1.83 -4.69 8.44
CA GLU A 53 1.60 -4.04 9.73
C GLU A 53 2.81 -4.19 10.65
N ASN A 54 3.43 -5.37 10.70
CA ASN A 54 4.66 -5.61 11.46
C ASN A 54 5.89 -4.88 10.92
N ARG A 55 5.96 -4.62 9.60
CA ARG A 55 7.00 -3.77 8.99
C ARG A 55 6.71 -2.28 9.17
N ILE A 56 5.44 -1.91 9.28
CA ILE A 56 4.97 -0.53 9.48
C ILE A 56 4.98 -0.18 10.99
N ASN A 57 5.10 -1.16 11.89
CA ASN A 57 5.45 -0.97 13.30
C ASN A 57 6.92 -0.52 13.43
N LEU A 58 7.33 0.56 14.13
CA LEU A 58 6.65 1.56 14.94
C LEU A 58 7.55 2.82 15.01
N THR A 59 8.01 3.39 13.88
CA THR A 59 8.40 4.80 13.97
C THR A 59 7.09 5.56 14.01
N THR A 60 6.65 5.90 15.22
CA THR A 60 5.60 6.90 15.38
C THR A 60 5.95 8.08 14.47
N PHE A 61 4.96 8.78 13.94
CA PHE A 61 5.23 9.96 13.11
C PHE A 61 6.23 10.91 13.78
N GLU A 62 6.17 11.02 15.11
CA GLU A 62 7.15 11.72 15.94
C GLU A 62 8.57 11.12 15.86
N THR A 63 8.74 9.80 16.05
CA THR A 63 10.03 9.10 15.92
C THR A 63 10.63 9.28 14.52
N PHE A 64 9.80 9.25 13.48
CA PHE A 64 10.24 9.50 12.12
C PHE A 64 10.74 10.94 11.95
N LEU A 65 9.96 11.94 12.36
CA LEU A 65 10.37 13.34 12.29
C LEU A 65 11.64 13.61 13.10
N ARG A 66 11.76 13.03 14.29
CA ARG A 66 12.95 13.13 15.14
C ARG A 66 14.17 12.52 14.44
N SER A 67 14.04 11.32 13.89
CA SER A 67 15.10 10.66 13.12
C SER A 67 15.52 11.50 11.90
N CYS A 68 14.58 12.08 11.16
CA CYS A 68 14.90 12.99 10.06
C CYS A 68 15.62 14.25 10.54
N HIS A 69 15.23 14.82 11.67
CA HIS A 69 15.95 15.95 12.24
C HIS A 69 17.38 15.57 12.60
N GLU A 70 17.57 14.49 13.35
CA GLU A 70 18.87 14.03 13.86
C GLU A 70 19.82 13.56 12.76
N TYR A 71 19.35 12.73 11.83
CA TYR A 71 20.21 12.09 10.83
C TYR A 71 20.31 12.84 9.50
N ILE A 72 19.38 13.75 9.20
CA ILE A 72 19.38 14.50 7.93
C ILE A 72 19.61 15.98 8.20
N THR A 73 18.74 16.61 8.98
CA THR A 73 18.72 18.08 9.11
C THR A 73 19.91 18.62 9.89
N VAL A 74 20.24 18.03 11.04
CA VAL A 74 21.38 18.42 11.87
C VAL A 74 22.73 18.28 11.13
N PRO A 75 23.02 17.16 10.45
CA PRO A 75 24.27 17.02 9.70
C PRO A 75 24.26 17.76 8.36
N LEU A 76 23.12 18.27 7.89
CA LEU A 76 23.04 19.02 6.64
C LEU A 76 23.84 20.32 6.74
N ASN A 77 24.94 20.39 6.01
CA ASN A 77 25.78 21.57 5.93
C ASN A 77 26.00 21.99 4.47
N ILE A 78 26.13 23.30 4.25
CA ILE A 78 26.45 23.84 2.93
C ILE A 78 27.87 23.41 2.58
N GLN A 79 28.05 22.76 1.43
CA GLN A 79 29.38 22.41 0.92
C GLN A 79 30.06 23.67 0.35
N PRO A 80 31.11 24.24 0.99
CA PRO A 80 31.74 25.48 0.51
C PRO A 80 32.69 25.23 -0.67
N LYS A 81 33.11 23.98 -0.91
CA LYS A 81 34.07 23.66 -1.97
C LYS A 81 33.41 23.77 -3.34
N LYS A 82 33.74 24.84 -4.08
CA LYS A 82 33.31 25.05 -5.48
C LYS A 82 33.65 23.87 -6.39
N SER A 83 34.71 23.10 -6.09
CA SER A 83 35.08 21.91 -6.89
C SER A 83 34.06 20.76 -6.81
N LYS A 84 33.24 20.72 -5.76
CA LYS A 84 32.14 19.75 -5.56
C LYS A 84 30.79 20.26 -6.05
N THR A 85 30.74 21.43 -6.67
CA THR A 85 29.52 21.91 -7.32
C THR A 85 29.20 21.04 -8.52
N THR A 86 27.92 20.88 -8.83
CA THR A 86 27.47 20.33 -10.11
C THR A 86 28.08 21.17 -11.22
N LYS A 87 28.91 20.53 -12.06
CA LYS A 87 29.50 21.15 -13.24
C LYS A 87 28.56 20.92 -14.42
N GLY A 88 28.31 21.96 -15.20
CA GLY A 88 27.47 21.90 -16.38
C GLY A 88 27.25 23.30 -16.93
N SER A 89 27.01 23.39 -18.24
CA SER A 89 26.56 24.64 -18.84
C SER A 89 25.11 24.86 -18.40
N ILE A 90 24.92 25.75 -17.43
CA ILE A 90 23.59 26.22 -17.07
C ILE A 90 23.20 27.22 -18.14
N THR A 91 22.09 27.00 -18.85
CA THR A 91 21.52 28.00 -19.74
C THR A 91 21.28 29.28 -18.95
N ALA A 92 21.75 30.41 -19.48
CA ALA A 92 21.50 31.69 -18.84
C ALA A 92 19.99 31.84 -18.59
N PRO A 93 19.56 32.22 -17.37
CA PRO A 93 18.15 32.40 -17.07
C PRO A 93 17.62 33.66 -17.78
N THR A 94 17.38 33.57 -19.09
CA THR A 94 16.81 34.66 -19.88
C THR A 94 15.38 34.93 -19.42
N GLY A 95 15.05 36.20 -19.13
CA GLY A 95 13.70 36.62 -18.74
C GLY A 95 13.29 36.27 -17.30
N ARG A 96 14.21 35.84 -16.43
CA ARG A 96 13.93 35.60 -15.00
C ARG A 96 14.80 36.49 -14.11
N TYR A 97 14.20 37.09 -13.08
CA TYR A 97 14.94 37.82 -12.06
C TYR A 97 15.72 36.81 -11.20
N CYS A 98 17.04 36.79 -11.35
CA CYS A 98 17.94 35.94 -10.55
C CYS A 98 18.58 36.80 -9.45
N PRO A 99 18.26 36.60 -8.17
CA PRO A 99 18.89 37.32 -7.08
C PRO A 99 20.39 37.05 -7.08
N THR A 100 21.21 38.11 -7.12
CA THR A 100 22.67 38.01 -7.05
C THR A 100 23.19 37.88 -5.62
N THR A 101 22.35 38.18 -4.63
CA THR A 101 22.68 38.11 -3.21
C THR A 101 21.57 37.41 -2.44
N LEU A 102 21.96 36.52 -1.54
CA LEU A 102 21.06 35.93 -0.56
C LEU A 102 21.14 36.78 0.72
N ARG A 103 20.01 37.32 1.16
CA ARG A 103 19.92 38.06 2.42
C ARG A 103 19.39 37.17 3.54
N ARG A 104 19.93 37.35 4.75
CA ARG A 104 19.44 36.64 5.93
C ARG A 104 18.04 37.13 6.26
N TRP A 105 17.10 36.21 6.43
CA TRP A 105 15.75 36.52 6.91
C TRP A 105 15.75 36.62 8.45
N THR A 106 16.01 37.81 8.96
CA THR A 106 16.17 38.06 10.41
C THR A 106 14.90 37.81 11.21
N ASP A 107 13.74 38.12 10.63
CA ASP A 107 12.45 38.02 11.33
C ASP A 107 11.85 36.62 11.30
N PHE A 108 12.43 35.71 10.51
CA PHE A 108 11.89 34.37 10.31
C PHE A 108 11.68 33.58 11.63
N PRO A 109 12.62 33.56 12.60
CA PRO A 109 12.38 32.85 13.86
C PRO A 109 11.18 33.39 14.64
N ARG A 110 10.99 34.72 14.65
CA ARG A 110 9.86 35.38 15.32
C ARG A 110 8.55 35.01 14.62
N LEU A 111 8.49 35.19 13.29
CA LEU A 111 7.30 34.89 12.48
C LEU A 111 6.90 33.42 12.56
N ARG A 112 7.88 32.51 12.52
CA ARG A 112 7.68 31.07 12.67
C ARG A 112 7.04 30.73 14.01
N ASN A 113 7.58 31.27 15.10
CA ASN A 113 7.06 31.02 16.44
C ASN A 113 5.64 31.60 16.60
N GLU A 114 5.39 32.80 16.08
CA GLU A 114 4.05 33.41 16.06
C GLU A 114 3.02 32.54 15.32
N LEU A 115 3.40 31.99 14.17
CA LEU A 115 2.56 31.08 13.38
C LEU A 115 2.30 29.78 14.14
N PHE A 116 3.32 29.14 14.71
CA PHE A 116 3.11 27.91 15.48
C PHE A 116 2.23 28.15 16.70
N ASN A 117 2.45 29.23 17.44
CA ASN A 117 1.67 29.58 18.63
C ASN A 117 0.20 29.83 18.32
N ARG A 118 -0.12 30.39 17.14
CA ARG A 118 -1.50 30.55 16.66
C ARG A 118 -2.26 29.22 16.57
N HIS A 119 -1.55 28.12 16.31
CA HIS A 119 -2.15 26.80 16.06
C HIS A 119 -1.97 25.80 17.23
N GLN A 120 -1.41 26.21 18.37
CA GLN A 120 -1.24 25.37 19.58
C GLN A 120 -2.58 24.98 20.27
N GLY A 121 -3.74 25.30 19.70
CA GLY A 121 -5.05 24.90 20.21
C GLY A 121 -5.48 23.47 19.84
N TRP A 122 -4.68 22.72 19.07
CA TRP A 122 -5.01 21.36 18.69
C TRP A 122 -4.54 20.36 19.76
N ARG A 123 -5.48 19.78 20.52
CA ARG A 123 -5.26 18.55 21.28
C ARG A 123 -5.69 17.34 20.45
N PRO A 124 -4.90 16.26 20.36
CA PRO A 124 -5.41 14.98 19.87
C PRO A 124 -6.54 14.51 20.81
N ARG A 125 -7.61 13.94 20.26
CA ARG A 125 -8.53 13.14 21.08
C ARG A 125 -7.73 11.95 21.61
N SER A 126 -7.65 11.84 22.93
CA SER A 126 -7.23 10.61 23.58
C SER A 126 -8.41 9.64 23.49
N ASP A 127 -8.27 8.60 22.68
CA ASP A 127 -9.08 7.39 22.77
C ASP A 127 -8.49 6.46 23.85
#